data_AF-A0A6B2UU08-F1
#
_entry.id   AF-A0A6B2UU08-F1
#
_cell.length_a   1.000
_cell.length_b   1.000
_cell.length_c   1.000
_cell.angle_alpha   90.00
_cell.angle_beta   90.00
_cell.angle_gamma   90.00
#
_symmetry.space_group_name_H-M   'P 1'
#
loop_
_entity.id
_entity.type
_entity.pdbx_description
1 polymer ?
#
loop_
_entity_poly.entity_id
_entity_poly.type
_entity_poly.pdbx_seq_one_letter_code
_entity_poly.pdbx_strand_id
1 'polypeptide(L)'
;MNIDWERAAEIQRLVVGGALLAAIVVSIYRALAWVARRIQPLQVRWAAWNARVAERDLAPTVAALQHLGLADLPIQSFREAGQKIAGSVKLRYWLLTFTIGLGAGDLLMAVIKTIETRKVQPSLQPSALVLAAVTLPLLMWAARRNKAIAGYRLMLSIMAAIEACDAVARSETGDRPQALRHLDDTCSTVRRSLLRVHRITNSVGRGSPRQRNAKNHATLVVARLQLAEAQVDAKGAGALRTLAALLAKIGSTFAAGRVTTLLPEQSLRGTTPVTNREGLRLVAVVVTAAGALCLGVLLGLPAGVDVVLAGTAAVLASVVAYGPRAAVAKTSEIMSILRQ
;
A
#
# COMPACT_ATOMS: atom_id res chain seq x y z
N MET A 1 -40.49 9.22 -18.55
CA MET A 1 -39.80 8.91 -17.27
C MET A 1 -40.03 10.07 -16.33
N ASN A 2 -40.82 9.88 -15.26
CA ASN A 2 -41.05 10.91 -14.27
C ASN A 2 -39.90 10.82 -13.25
N ILE A 3 -39.07 11.85 -13.16
CA ILE A 3 -37.96 11.88 -12.20
C ILE A 3 -38.55 12.18 -10.83
N ASP A 4 -38.34 11.25 -9.90
CA ASP A 4 -38.80 11.35 -8.52
C ASP A 4 -37.94 12.36 -7.75
N TRP A 5 -38.41 13.62 -7.71
CA TRP A 5 -37.69 14.75 -7.11
C TRP A 5 -37.48 14.60 -5.60
N GLU A 6 -38.30 13.81 -4.91
CA GLU A 6 -38.11 13.53 -3.48
C GLU A 6 -36.85 12.69 -3.23
N ARG A 7 -36.64 11.64 -4.04
CA ARG A 7 -35.39 10.84 -3.99
C ARG A 7 -34.16 11.67 -4.34
N ALA A 8 -34.28 12.58 -5.30
CA ALA A 8 -33.18 13.46 -5.68
C ALA A 8 -32.77 14.39 -4.52
N ALA A 9 -33.75 14.95 -3.80
CA ALA A 9 -33.50 15.80 -2.64
C ALA A 9 -32.88 15.03 -1.46
N GLU A 10 -33.30 13.78 -1.24
CA GLU A 10 -32.75 12.93 -0.19
C GLU A 10 -31.28 12.55 -0.47
N ILE A 11 -30.97 12.18 -1.72
CA ILE A 11 -29.60 11.92 -2.18
C ILE A 11 -28.75 13.18 -2.00
N GLN A 12 -29.26 14.35 -2.39
CA GLN A 12 -28.52 15.62 -2.24
C GLN A 12 -28.20 15.91 -0.77
N ARG A 13 -29.15 15.71 0.16
CA ARG A 13 -28.91 15.92 1.61
C ARG A 13 -27.87 14.95 2.15
N LEU A 14 -27.89 13.68 1.73
CA LEU A 14 -26.88 12.69 2.11
C LEU A 14 -25.49 13.05 1.60
N VAL A 15 -25.38 13.49 0.34
CA VAL A 15 -24.11 13.91 -0.27
C VAL A 15 -23.56 15.15 0.43
N VAL A 16 -24.39 16.17 0.67
CA VAL A 16 -23.98 17.41 1.35
C VAL A 16 -23.60 17.14 2.81
N GLY A 17 -24.38 16.32 3.53
CA GLY A 17 -24.08 15.91 4.90
C GLY A 17 -22.75 15.14 5.00
N GLY A 18 -22.53 14.19 4.09
CA GLY A 18 -21.26 13.44 4.00
C GLY A 18 -20.06 14.35 3.69
N ALA A 19 -20.22 15.30 2.77
CA ALA A 19 -19.17 16.25 2.42
C ALA A 19 -18.81 17.20 3.58
N LEU A 20 -19.82 17.75 4.28
CA LEU A 20 -19.62 18.58 5.46
C LEU A 20 -18.89 17.82 6.57
N LEU A 21 -19.28 16.59 6.82
CA LEU A 21 -18.65 15.81 7.88
C LEU A 21 -17.21 15.43 7.55
N ALA A 22 -16.93 15.06 6.29
CA ALA A 22 -15.56 14.86 5.82
C ALA A 22 -14.73 16.14 5.98
N ALA A 23 -15.29 17.31 5.67
CA ALA A 23 -14.62 18.60 5.85
C ALA A 23 -14.33 18.90 7.33
N ILE A 24 -15.26 18.60 8.24
CA ILE A 24 -15.07 18.75 9.69
C ILE A 24 -13.91 17.87 10.17
N VAL A 25 -13.93 16.57 9.84
CA VAL A 25 -12.87 15.62 10.26
C VAL A 25 -11.51 16.06 9.73
N VAL A 26 -11.42 16.46 8.46
CA VAL A 26 -10.17 16.97 7.86
C VAL A 26 -9.71 18.25 8.53
N SER A 27 -10.63 19.16 8.88
CA SER A 27 -10.31 20.42 9.54
C SER A 27 -9.80 20.21 10.97
N ILE A 28 -10.48 19.36 11.75
CA ILE A 28 -10.04 18.96 13.10
C ILE A 28 -8.65 18.32 13.02
N TYR A 29 -8.44 17.40 12.07
CA TYR A 29 -7.13 16.78 11.87
C TYR A 29 -6.03 17.81 11.56
N ARG A 30 -6.32 18.77 10.66
CA ARG A 30 -5.38 19.84 10.31
C ARG A 30 -5.09 20.77 11.49
N ALA A 31 -6.11 21.12 12.27
CA ALA A 31 -5.98 21.93 13.48
C ALA A 31 -5.12 21.21 14.52
N LEU A 32 -5.41 19.94 14.83
CA LEU A 32 -4.60 19.13 15.75
C LEU A 32 -3.15 18.98 15.27
N ALA A 33 -2.95 18.72 13.98
CA ALA A 33 -1.61 18.63 13.40
C ALA A 33 -0.86 19.97 13.39
N TRP A 34 -1.57 21.10 13.38
CA TRP A 34 -1.00 22.43 13.49
C TRP A 34 -0.65 22.77 14.95
N VAL A 35 -1.55 22.49 15.90
CA VAL A 35 -1.34 22.68 17.34
C VAL A 35 -0.16 21.82 17.82
N ALA A 36 -0.13 20.53 17.44
CA ALA A 36 0.98 19.64 17.77
C ALA A 36 2.32 20.13 17.21
N ARG A 37 2.30 20.85 16.08
CA ARG A 37 3.50 21.47 15.49
C ARG A 37 3.87 22.80 16.16
N ARG A 38 3.02 23.42 16.96
CA ARG A 38 3.32 24.71 17.59
C ARG A 38 3.75 24.58 19.05
N ILE A 39 3.36 23.49 19.70
CA ILE A 39 3.68 23.22 21.10
C ILE A 39 4.99 22.41 21.17
N GLN A 40 6.09 23.08 21.50
CA GLN A 40 7.43 22.48 21.64
C GLN A 40 7.49 21.22 22.53
N PRO A 41 6.86 21.15 23.73
CA PRO A 41 6.91 19.93 24.53
C PRO A 41 6.19 18.74 23.87
N LEU A 42 5.14 18.99 23.07
CA LEU A 42 4.49 17.94 22.29
C LEU A 42 5.40 17.46 21.16
N GLN A 43 6.12 18.36 20.49
CA GLN A 43 7.09 17.97 19.46
C GLN A 43 8.19 17.05 20.02
N VAL A 44 8.75 17.38 21.19
CA VAL A 44 9.79 16.56 21.84
C VAL A 44 9.23 15.19 22.23
N ARG A 45 8.04 15.13 22.86
CA ARG A 45 7.38 13.86 23.19
C ARG A 45 7.08 13.04 21.94
N TRP A 46 6.69 13.69 20.84
CA TRP A 46 6.38 13.04 19.57
C TRP A 46 7.63 12.48 18.89
N ALA A 47 8.73 13.25 18.86
CA ALA A 47 10.01 12.80 18.33
C ALA A 47 10.55 11.61 19.13
N ALA A 48 10.48 11.67 20.47
CA ALA A 48 10.87 10.57 21.33
C ALA A 48 10.00 9.31 21.12
N TRP A 49 8.70 9.48 20.87
CA TRP A 49 7.82 8.37 20.52
C TRP A 49 8.17 7.77 19.15
N ASN A 50 8.35 8.61 18.11
CA ASN A 50 8.78 8.14 16.80
C ASN A 50 10.10 7.38 16.88
N ALA A 51 11.06 7.87 17.67
CA ALA A 51 12.36 7.23 17.83
C ALA A 51 12.26 5.84 18.48
N ARG A 52 11.42 5.69 19.51
CA ARG A 52 11.16 4.38 20.14
C ARG A 52 10.51 3.40 19.17
N VAL A 53 9.53 3.86 18.38
CA VAL A 53 8.88 3.01 17.37
C VAL A 53 9.88 2.62 16.29
N ALA A 54 10.67 3.57 15.78
CA ALA A 54 11.68 3.31 14.77
C ALA A 54 12.75 2.32 15.24
N GLU A 55 13.24 2.44 16.47
CA GLU A 55 14.24 1.52 17.00
C GLU A 55 13.66 0.10 17.17
N ARG A 56 12.41 0.00 17.63
CA ARG A 56 11.70 -1.29 17.73
C ARG A 56 11.53 -1.96 16.37
N ASP A 57 11.15 -1.19 15.36
CA ASP A 57 10.93 -1.73 14.01
C ASP A 57 12.28 -2.03 13.29
N LEU A 58 13.37 -1.33 13.63
CA LEU A 58 14.70 -1.53 13.04
C LEU A 58 15.50 -2.66 13.69
N ALA A 59 15.31 -2.92 14.99
CA ALA A 59 16.01 -3.94 15.76
C ALA A 59 16.11 -5.32 15.07
N PRO A 60 15.03 -5.93 14.54
CA PRO A 60 15.12 -7.22 13.85
C PRO A 60 16.00 -7.15 12.60
N THR A 61 15.90 -6.05 11.84
CA THR A 61 16.75 -5.84 10.65
C THR A 61 18.23 -5.68 11.03
N VAL A 62 18.56 -4.99 12.13
CA VAL A 62 19.96 -4.89 12.60
C VAL A 62 20.51 -6.25 12.97
N ALA A 63 19.74 -7.05 13.72
CA ALA A 63 20.14 -8.41 14.07
C ALA A 63 20.34 -9.27 12.82
N ALA A 64 19.40 -9.22 11.86
CA ALA A 64 19.52 -9.91 10.58
C ALA A 64 20.78 -9.53 9.80
N LEU A 65 21.11 -8.22 9.74
CA LEU A 65 22.34 -7.77 9.10
C LEU A 65 23.60 -8.26 9.84
N GLN A 66 23.60 -8.26 11.18
CA GLN A 66 24.72 -8.80 11.96
C GLN A 66 24.93 -10.29 11.68
N HIS A 67 23.87 -11.08 11.66
CA HIS A 67 23.93 -12.52 11.37
C HIS A 67 24.44 -12.83 9.96
N LEU A 68 24.09 -11.98 8.98
CA LEU A 68 24.60 -12.07 7.61
C LEU A 68 26.04 -11.55 7.48
N GLY A 69 26.68 -11.11 8.56
CA GLY A 69 28.03 -10.54 8.58
C GLY A 69 28.11 -9.14 7.97
N LEU A 70 27.03 -8.37 8.01
CA LEU A 70 26.88 -7.04 7.40
C LEU A 70 26.72 -5.94 8.46
N ALA A 71 27.33 -6.11 9.63
CA ALA A 71 27.21 -5.18 10.75
C ALA A 71 27.69 -3.75 10.43
N ASP A 72 28.68 -3.61 9.54
CA ASP A 72 29.30 -2.33 9.20
C ASP A 72 28.52 -1.51 8.16
N LEU A 73 27.37 -2.01 7.68
CA LEU A 73 26.59 -1.28 6.69
C LEU A 73 26.00 0.02 7.28
N PRO A 74 26.04 1.14 6.54
CA PRO A 74 25.58 2.43 7.03
C PRO A 74 24.04 2.48 7.12
N ILE A 75 23.48 1.96 8.21
CA ILE A 75 22.04 2.00 8.52
C ILE A 75 21.60 3.29 9.22
N GLN A 76 22.51 4.23 9.46
CA GLN A 76 22.20 5.47 10.18
C GLN A 76 21.11 6.29 9.47
N SER A 77 21.15 6.34 8.13
CA SER A 77 20.11 7.00 7.33
C SER A 77 18.74 6.35 7.48
N PHE A 78 18.66 5.01 7.59
CA PHE A 78 17.42 4.30 7.90
C PHE A 78 16.87 4.69 9.27
N ARG A 79 17.76 4.71 10.28
CA ARG A 79 17.40 5.08 11.65
C ARG A 79 16.85 6.50 11.70
N GLU A 80 17.55 7.47 11.09
CA GLU A 80 17.12 8.86 11.03
C GLU A 80 15.78 9.05 10.30
N ALA A 81 15.59 8.38 9.16
CA ALA A 81 14.33 8.43 8.42
C ALA A 81 13.18 7.80 9.23
N GLY A 82 13.45 6.70 9.93
CA GLY A 82 12.52 6.05 10.85
C GLY A 82 12.11 6.98 11.99
N GLN A 83 13.09 7.59 12.68
CA GLN A 83 12.86 8.52 13.79
C GLN A 83 12.03 9.75 13.38
N LYS A 84 12.09 10.17 12.12
CA LYS A 84 11.28 11.29 11.62
C LYS A 84 9.82 10.90 11.38
N ILE A 85 9.54 9.65 10.98
CA ILE A 85 8.26 9.29 10.33
C ILE A 85 7.50 8.15 11.02
N ALA A 86 8.18 7.21 11.68
CA ALA A 86 7.63 5.92 12.10
C ALA A 86 6.38 6.03 12.99
N GLY A 87 6.47 6.74 14.12
CA GLY A 87 5.32 6.92 15.01
C GLY A 87 4.18 7.67 14.33
N SER A 88 4.47 8.73 13.55
CA SER A 88 3.43 9.48 12.83
C SER A 88 2.63 8.59 11.85
N VAL A 89 3.28 7.63 11.19
CA VAL A 89 2.61 6.68 10.30
C VAL A 89 1.84 5.64 11.10
N LYS A 90 2.43 5.10 12.18
CA LYS A 90 1.78 4.12 13.04
C LYS A 90 0.54 4.67 13.72
N LEU A 91 0.58 5.93 14.18
CA LEU A 91 -0.60 6.60 14.73
C LEU A 91 -1.69 6.77 13.68
N ARG A 92 -1.33 7.20 12.47
CA ARG A 92 -2.29 7.36 11.38
C ARG A 92 -2.92 6.02 11.01
N TYR A 93 -2.13 4.95 10.98
CA TYR A 93 -2.64 3.60 10.73
C TYR A 93 -3.55 3.15 11.87
N TRP A 94 -3.13 3.37 13.13
CA TRP A 94 -3.91 3.02 14.32
C TRP A 94 -5.23 3.78 14.37
N LEU A 95 -5.22 5.09 14.15
CA LEU A 95 -6.43 5.91 14.04
C LEU A 95 -7.33 5.39 12.93
N LEU A 96 -6.77 5.05 11.77
CA LEU A 96 -7.55 4.56 10.64
C LEU A 96 -8.14 3.16 10.91
N THR A 97 -7.38 2.25 11.52
CA THR A 97 -7.90 0.94 11.96
C THR A 97 -8.90 1.07 13.09
N PHE A 98 -8.71 2.04 13.99
CA PHE A 98 -9.63 2.31 15.10
C PHE A 98 -10.95 2.89 14.59
N THR A 99 -10.92 3.83 13.64
CA THR A 99 -12.14 4.33 13.00
C THR A 99 -12.84 3.25 12.17
N ILE A 100 -12.08 2.37 11.51
CA ILE A 100 -12.66 1.19 10.82
C ILE A 100 -13.28 0.25 11.85
N GLY A 101 -12.60 -0.02 12.97
CA GLY A 101 -13.06 -0.93 14.00
C GLY A 101 -14.32 -0.44 14.72
N LEU A 102 -14.38 0.84 15.07
CA LEU A 102 -15.58 1.46 15.64
C LEU A 102 -16.74 1.45 14.62
N GLY A 103 -16.49 1.89 13.39
CA GLY A 103 -17.51 1.90 12.35
C GLY A 103 -18.01 0.50 11.97
N ALA A 104 -17.13 -0.51 11.97
CA ALA A 104 -17.48 -1.90 11.71
C ALA A 104 -18.17 -2.56 12.90
N GLY A 105 -17.81 -2.21 14.14
CA GLY A 105 -18.44 -2.72 15.36
C GLY A 105 -19.90 -2.33 15.48
N ASP A 106 -20.22 -1.06 15.21
CA ASP A 106 -21.61 -0.57 15.17
C ASP A 106 -22.40 -1.24 14.03
N LEU A 107 -21.75 -1.45 12.88
CA LEU A 107 -22.35 -2.11 11.72
C LEU A 107 -22.58 -3.62 11.96
N LEU A 108 -21.66 -4.29 12.66
CA LEU A 108 -21.77 -5.70 13.04
C LEU A 108 -22.85 -5.90 14.12
N MET A 109 -22.89 -5.04 15.13
CA MET A 109 -23.94 -5.06 16.15
C MET A 109 -25.31 -4.77 15.56
N ALA A 110 -25.41 -3.84 14.60
CA ALA A 110 -26.62 -3.61 13.83
C ALA A 110 -27.08 -4.88 13.10
N VAL A 111 -26.18 -5.55 12.38
CA VAL A 111 -26.48 -6.78 11.63
C VAL A 111 -26.89 -7.93 12.55
N ILE A 112 -26.16 -8.17 13.64
CA ILE A 112 -26.47 -9.23 14.62
C ILE A 112 -27.86 -9.00 15.22
N LYS A 113 -28.15 -7.78 15.64
CA LYS A 113 -29.44 -7.42 16.25
C LYS A 113 -30.59 -7.48 15.23
N THR A 114 -30.32 -7.22 13.95
CA THR A 114 -31.31 -7.35 12.87
C THR A 114 -31.63 -8.82 12.55
N ILE A 115 -30.62 -9.69 12.60
CA ILE A 115 -30.77 -11.14 12.43
C ILE A 115 -31.54 -11.74 13.61
N GLU A 116 -31.22 -11.31 14.83
CA GLU A 116 -31.82 -11.83 16.06
C GLU A 116 -33.28 -11.40 16.25
N THR A 117 -33.64 -10.19 15.80
CA THR A 117 -35.00 -9.64 16.00
C THR A 117 -35.93 -9.73 14.79
N ARG A 118 -35.43 -10.12 13.60
CA ARG A 118 -36.15 -10.11 12.29
C ARG A 118 -36.93 -8.81 11.99
N LYS A 119 -36.66 -7.73 12.73
CA LYS A 119 -37.20 -6.39 12.50
C LYS A 119 -36.01 -5.48 12.25
N VAL A 120 -35.97 -4.85 11.08
CA VAL A 120 -35.02 -3.78 10.78
C VAL A 120 -35.29 -2.67 11.79
N GLN A 121 -34.39 -2.48 12.78
CA GLN A 121 -34.54 -1.38 13.74
C GLN A 121 -34.41 -0.04 12.98
N PRO A 122 -35.42 0.85 13.01
CA PRO A 122 -35.33 2.19 12.41
C PRO A 122 -34.43 3.14 13.21
N SER A 123 -33.87 2.70 14.34
CA SER A 123 -33.08 3.53 15.25
C SER A 123 -31.58 3.58 14.93
N LEU A 124 -31.07 2.76 14.01
CA LEU A 124 -29.77 3.07 13.39
C LEU A 124 -30.03 4.17 12.38
N GLN A 125 -29.76 5.42 12.79
CA GLN A 125 -29.94 6.55 11.90
C GLN A 125 -29.17 6.27 10.58
N PRO A 126 -29.83 6.33 9.42
CA PRO A 126 -29.20 6.17 8.10
C PRO A 126 -27.95 7.03 7.93
N SER A 127 -27.89 8.16 8.65
CA SER A 127 -26.75 9.06 8.74
C SER A 127 -25.46 8.38 9.20
N ALA A 128 -25.48 7.44 10.16
CA ALA A 128 -24.29 6.79 10.70
C ALA A 128 -23.66 5.77 9.74
N LEU A 129 -24.50 4.99 9.03
CA LEU A 129 -24.04 4.05 8.01
C LEU A 129 -23.49 4.77 6.79
N VAL A 130 -24.16 5.84 6.35
CA VAL A 130 -23.65 6.71 5.28
C VAL A 130 -22.35 7.40 5.71
N LEU A 131 -22.25 7.79 7.00
CA LEU A 131 -21.02 8.30 7.59
C LEU A 131 -19.86 7.33 7.40
N ALA A 132 -20.02 6.09 7.85
CA ALA A 132 -18.97 5.08 7.78
C ALA A 132 -18.64 4.76 6.32
N ALA A 133 -19.66 4.62 5.46
CA ALA A 133 -19.51 4.30 4.04
C ALA A 133 -18.81 5.41 3.24
N VAL A 134 -18.92 6.68 3.63
CA VAL A 134 -18.27 7.81 2.92
C VAL A 134 -16.94 8.19 3.57
N THR A 135 -16.88 8.27 4.90
CA THR A 135 -15.68 8.71 5.62
C THR A 135 -14.56 7.68 5.59
N LEU A 136 -14.86 6.38 5.67
CA LEU A 136 -13.82 5.34 5.65
C LEU A 136 -13.09 5.27 4.31
N PRO A 137 -13.76 5.24 3.14
CA PRO A 137 -13.07 5.28 1.86
C PRO A 137 -12.29 6.58 1.64
N LEU A 138 -12.80 7.73 2.08
CA LEU A 138 -12.11 9.01 1.98
C LEU A 138 -10.86 9.06 2.87
N LEU A 139 -10.94 8.58 4.11
CA LEU A 139 -9.80 8.46 5.01
C LEU A 139 -8.79 7.45 4.49
N MET A 140 -9.24 6.29 3.98
CA MET A 140 -8.39 5.31 3.32
C MET A 140 -7.72 5.89 2.08
N TRP A 141 -8.44 6.64 1.25
CA TRP A 141 -7.90 7.28 0.05
C TRP A 141 -6.87 8.36 0.41
N ALA A 142 -7.16 9.20 1.41
CA ALA A 142 -6.26 10.22 1.91
C ALA A 142 -5.00 9.61 2.53
N ALA A 143 -5.14 8.53 3.30
CA ALA A 143 -4.01 7.79 3.86
C ALA A 143 -3.19 7.10 2.77
N ARG A 144 -3.83 6.44 1.80
CA ARG A 144 -3.16 5.77 0.66
C ARG A 144 -2.41 6.77 -0.23
N ARG A 145 -2.92 7.99 -0.41
CA ARG A 145 -2.24 9.05 -1.17
C ARG A 145 -1.15 9.77 -0.39
N ASN A 146 -1.00 9.50 0.90
CA ASN A 146 0.03 10.14 1.69
C ASN A 146 1.40 9.57 1.37
N LYS A 147 2.20 10.39 0.69
CA LYS A 147 3.57 10.08 0.28
C LYS A 147 4.49 9.67 1.43
N ALA A 148 4.31 10.22 2.63
CA ALA A 148 5.09 9.83 3.80
C ALA A 148 4.81 8.38 4.23
N ILE A 149 3.54 7.96 4.17
CA ILE A 149 3.12 6.58 4.49
C ILE A 149 3.69 5.62 3.44
N ALA A 150 3.58 5.98 2.15
CA ALA A 150 4.11 5.14 1.09
C ALA A 150 5.65 5.03 1.14
N GLY A 151 6.36 6.09 1.54
CA GLY A 151 7.81 6.07 1.72
C GLY A 151 8.23 5.18 2.88
N TYR A 152 7.55 5.32 4.02
CA TYR A 152 7.81 4.46 5.17
C TYR A 152 7.46 2.98 4.88
N ARG A 153 6.38 2.72 4.13
CA ARG A 153 6.03 1.36 3.68
C ARG A 153 7.10 0.73 2.79
N LEU A 154 7.72 1.49 1.89
CA LEU A 154 8.87 1.01 1.12
C LEU A 154 10.02 0.62 2.06
N MET A 155 10.31 1.46 3.06
CA MET A 155 11.37 1.20 4.03
C MET A 155 11.11 -0.08 4.84
N LEU A 156 9.89 -0.27 5.35
CA LEU A 156 9.47 -1.50 6.02
C LEU A 156 9.54 -2.72 5.10
N SER A 157 9.19 -2.58 3.81
CA SER A 157 9.31 -3.71 2.87
C SER A 157 10.77 -4.10 2.61
N ILE A 158 11.69 -3.14 2.64
CA ILE A 158 13.14 -3.41 2.51
C ILE A 158 13.65 -4.12 3.76
N MET A 159 13.24 -3.66 4.95
CA MET A 159 13.56 -4.29 6.23
C MET A 159 13.08 -5.76 6.26
N ALA A 160 11.81 -5.99 5.92
CA ALA A 160 11.24 -7.34 5.85
C ALA A 160 11.97 -8.24 4.84
N ALA A 161 12.42 -7.70 3.69
CA ALA A 161 13.19 -8.48 2.73
C ALA A 161 14.60 -8.84 3.25
N ILE A 162 15.26 -7.95 4.01
CA ILE A 162 16.54 -8.24 4.67
C ILE A 162 16.35 -9.32 5.74
N GLU A 163 15.29 -9.23 6.53
CA GLU A 163 14.92 -10.25 7.53
C GLU A 163 14.61 -11.60 6.88
N ALA A 164 13.92 -11.60 5.73
CA ALA A 164 13.68 -12.80 4.95
C ALA A 164 14.99 -13.42 4.42
N CYS A 165 15.99 -12.61 4.03
CA CYS A 165 17.32 -13.12 3.67
C CYS A 165 17.99 -13.87 4.84
N ASP A 166 17.93 -13.32 6.06
CA ASP A 166 18.47 -13.97 7.27
C ASP A 166 17.67 -15.24 7.61
N ALA A 167 16.34 -15.19 7.50
CA ALA A 167 15.49 -16.36 7.72
C ALA A 167 15.85 -17.53 6.76
N VAL A 168 16.09 -17.25 5.48
CA VAL A 168 16.53 -18.27 4.50
C VAL A 168 17.97 -18.74 4.78
N ALA A 169 18.84 -17.87 5.29
CA ALA A 169 20.20 -18.25 5.65
C ALA A 169 20.22 -19.21 6.85
N ARG A 170 19.24 -19.10 7.75
CA ARG A 170 19.11 -19.90 8.98
C ARG A 170 18.22 -21.14 8.84
N SER A 171 17.33 -21.16 7.84
CA SER A 171 16.37 -22.25 7.67
C SER A 171 17.08 -23.57 7.39
N GLU A 172 16.70 -24.60 8.13
CA GLU A 172 17.06 -25.98 7.85
C GLU A 172 16.44 -26.46 6.53
N THR A 173 16.93 -27.58 5.99
CA THR A 173 16.56 -28.09 4.66
C THR A 173 15.04 -28.27 4.47
N GLY A 174 14.31 -28.59 5.55
CA GLY A 174 12.84 -28.77 5.52
C GLY A 174 12.05 -27.48 5.37
N ASP A 175 12.41 -26.42 6.08
CA ASP A 175 11.67 -25.15 6.10
C ASP A 175 12.13 -24.16 5.00
N ARG A 176 13.29 -24.44 4.39
CA ARG A 176 13.91 -23.61 3.35
C ARG A 176 12.96 -23.23 2.20
N PRO A 177 12.10 -24.11 1.66
CA PRO A 177 11.18 -23.74 0.58
C PRO A 177 10.15 -22.68 1.00
N GLN A 178 9.68 -22.71 2.24
CA GLN A 178 8.74 -21.72 2.75
C GLN A 178 9.44 -20.38 3.01
N ALA A 179 10.66 -20.40 3.55
CA ALA A 179 11.48 -19.21 3.74
C ALA A 179 11.81 -18.53 2.39
N LEU A 180 12.16 -19.32 1.36
CA LEU A 180 12.41 -18.80 0.00
C LEU A 180 11.16 -18.13 -0.61
N ARG A 181 9.99 -18.74 -0.46
CA ARG A 181 8.72 -18.11 -0.90
C ARG A 181 8.47 -16.78 -0.19
N HIS A 182 8.75 -16.71 1.11
CA HIS A 182 8.61 -15.47 1.86
C HIS A 182 9.61 -14.40 1.39
N LEU A 183 10.84 -14.79 1.07
CA LEU A 183 11.83 -13.92 0.45
C LEU A 183 11.35 -13.39 -0.90
N ASP A 184 10.81 -14.24 -1.76
CA ASP A 184 10.29 -13.83 -3.07
C ASP A 184 9.12 -12.84 -2.93
N ASP A 185 8.19 -13.10 -2.00
CA ASP A 185 7.04 -12.23 -1.73
C ASP A 185 7.47 -10.85 -1.22
N THR A 186 8.43 -10.80 -0.30
CA THR A 186 8.98 -9.54 0.25
C THR A 186 9.79 -8.78 -0.81
N CYS A 187 10.66 -9.47 -1.57
CA CYS A 187 11.35 -8.93 -2.73
C CYS A 187 10.39 -8.38 -3.80
N SER A 188 9.30 -9.08 -4.10
CA SER A 188 8.27 -8.60 -5.04
C SER A 188 7.61 -7.32 -4.55
N THR A 189 7.38 -7.20 -3.24
CA THR A 189 6.79 -6.01 -2.61
C THR A 189 7.75 -4.82 -2.70
N VAL A 190 9.04 -5.05 -2.48
CA VAL A 190 10.10 -4.04 -2.67
C VAL A 190 10.14 -3.60 -4.14
N ARG A 191 10.16 -4.54 -5.10
CA ARG A 191 10.17 -4.24 -6.54
C ARG A 191 8.99 -3.36 -6.95
N ARG A 192 7.76 -3.73 -6.56
CA ARG A 192 6.55 -2.94 -6.86
C ARG A 192 6.60 -1.54 -6.24
N SER A 193 7.16 -1.42 -5.04
CA SER A 193 7.29 -0.14 -4.34
C SER A 193 8.37 0.75 -4.97
N LEU A 194 9.50 0.17 -5.40
CA LEU A 194 10.57 0.85 -6.13
C LEU A 194 10.10 1.40 -7.48
N LEU A 195 9.31 0.63 -8.24
CA LEU A 195 8.72 1.13 -9.50
C LEU A 195 7.83 2.35 -9.28
N ARG A 196 7.30 2.54 -8.07
CA ARG A 196 6.48 3.70 -7.69
C ARG A 196 7.26 4.78 -6.95
N VAL A 197 8.56 4.61 -6.73
CA VAL A 197 9.38 5.52 -5.90
C VAL A 197 9.29 6.97 -6.39
N HIS A 198 9.26 7.18 -7.72
CA HIS A 198 9.08 8.47 -8.39
C HIS A 198 7.74 9.17 -8.11
N ARG A 199 6.75 8.45 -7.56
CA ARG A 199 5.45 9.00 -7.11
C ARG A 199 5.40 9.17 -5.60
N ILE A 200 6.14 8.33 -4.88
CA ILE A 200 6.17 8.27 -3.42
C ILE A 200 6.95 9.46 -2.85
N THR A 201 7.97 9.95 -3.55
CA THR A 201 8.82 11.00 -3.00
C THR A 201 8.24 12.40 -3.20
N ASN A 202 8.39 13.24 -2.18
CA ASN A 202 7.99 14.64 -2.23
C ASN A 202 9.01 15.54 -2.96
N SER A 203 10.20 15.02 -3.25
CA SER A 203 11.30 15.77 -3.84
C SER A 203 11.15 16.06 -5.33
N VAL A 204 10.22 15.38 -6.02
CA VAL A 204 10.06 15.48 -7.48
C VAL A 204 8.62 15.89 -7.82
N GLY A 205 8.46 17.07 -8.43
CA GLY A 205 7.17 17.57 -8.90
C GLY A 205 6.59 16.71 -10.02
N ARG A 206 5.25 16.67 -10.11
CA ARG A 206 4.54 15.98 -11.20
C ARG A 206 4.92 16.63 -12.54
N GLY A 207 5.33 15.84 -13.52
CA GLY A 207 5.67 16.31 -14.86
C GLY A 207 7.12 16.80 -15.03
N SER A 208 7.92 16.85 -13.96
CA SER A 208 9.32 17.24 -14.09
C SER A 208 10.15 16.21 -14.88
N PRO A 209 11.13 16.62 -15.70
CA PRO A 209 12.05 15.70 -16.38
C PRO A 209 12.79 14.77 -15.41
N ARG A 210 13.07 15.26 -14.20
CA ARG A 210 13.65 14.48 -13.08
C ARG A 210 12.81 13.25 -12.72
N GLN A 211 11.49 13.31 -12.91
CA GLN A 211 10.60 12.18 -12.69
C GLN A 211 10.83 11.05 -13.70
N ARG A 212 11.09 11.38 -14.97
CA ARG A 212 11.41 10.39 -16.01
C ARG A 212 12.73 9.70 -15.70
N ASN A 213 13.74 10.47 -15.32
CA ASN A 213 15.04 9.92 -14.91
C ASN A 213 14.89 8.99 -13.69
N ALA A 214 14.19 9.43 -12.64
CA ALA A 214 13.91 8.59 -11.46
C ALA A 214 13.17 7.30 -11.82
N LYS A 215 12.21 7.35 -12.76
CA LYS A 215 11.48 6.17 -13.23
C LYS A 215 12.41 5.19 -13.96
N ASN A 216 13.23 5.69 -14.89
CA ASN A 216 14.17 4.85 -15.64
C ASN A 216 15.22 4.23 -14.71
N HIS A 217 15.80 5.02 -13.81
CA HIS A 217 16.72 4.54 -12.78
C HIS A 217 16.09 3.46 -11.91
N ALA A 218 14.84 3.65 -11.46
CA ALA A 218 14.12 2.64 -10.68
C ALA A 218 13.93 1.32 -11.45
N THR A 219 13.70 1.35 -12.76
CA THR A 219 13.60 0.11 -13.56
C THR A 219 14.93 -0.65 -13.65
N LEU A 220 16.06 0.06 -13.71
CA LEU A 220 17.39 -0.55 -13.68
C LEU A 220 17.73 -1.14 -12.29
N VAL A 221 17.38 -0.42 -11.23
CA VAL A 221 17.54 -0.90 -9.84
C VAL A 221 16.74 -2.17 -9.62
N VAL A 222 15.50 -2.23 -10.11
CA VAL A 222 14.65 -3.43 -10.05
C VAL A 222 15.24 -4.58 -10.86
N ALA A 223 15.78 -4.31 -12.06
CA ALA A 223 16.47 -5.33 -12.85
C ALA A 223 17.67 -5.90 -12.08
N ARG A 224 18.48 -5.04 -11.47
CA ARG A 224 19.64 -5.45 -10.68
C ARG A 224 19.26 -6.29 -9.46
N LEU A 225 18.15 -5.94 -8.80
CA LEU A 225 17.60 -6.69 -7.68
C LEU A 225 17.14 -8.09 -8.12
N GLN A 226 16.43 -8.20 -9.26
CA GLN A 226 16.03 -9.50 -9.82
C GLN A 226 17.22 -10.38 -10.16
N LEU A 227 18.30 -9.80 -10.71
CA LEU A 227 19.52 -10.55 -11.00
C LEU A 227 20.22 -11.03 -9.71
N ALA A 228 20.13 -10.28 -8.61
CA ALA A 228 20.68 -10.71 -7.32
C ALA A 228 19.81 -11.80 -6.68
N GLU A 229 18.48 -11.68 -6.78
CA GLU A 229 17.49 -12.69 -6.35
C GLU A 229 17.71 -14.01 -7.09
N ALA A 230 17.88 -13.99 -8.42
CA ALA A 230 18.14 -15.19 -9.23
C ALA A 230 19.48 -15.89 -8.90
N GLN A 231 20.44 -15.19 -8.28
CA GLN A 231 21.69 -15.81 -7.84
C GLN A 231 21.56 -16.58 -6.52
N VAL A 232 20.45 -16.42 -5.79
CA VAL A 232 20.22 -17.10 -4.51
C VAL A 232 20.21 -18.61 -4.69
N ASP A 233 19.55 -19.11 -5.73
CA ASP A 233 19.49 -20.55 -6.00
C ASP A 233 20.84 -21.12 -6.42
N ALA A 234 21.66 -20.33 -7.12
CA ALA A 234 22.95 -20.78 -7.63
C ALA A 234 24.10 -20.66 -6.61
N LYS A 235 24.12 -19.62 -5.77
CA LYS A 235 25.25 -19.29 -4.87
C LYS A 235 24.90 -19.38 -3.39
N GLY A 236 23.67 -19.74 -3.04
CA GLY A 236 23.22 -19.94 -1.66
C GLY A 236 23.47 -18.74 -0.75
N ALA A 237 24.11 -18.98 0.41
CA ALA A 237 24.31 -17.99 1.46
C ALA A 237 25.07 -16.72 0.99
N GLY A 238 26.04 -16.86 0.09
CA GLY A 238 26.79 -15.71 -0.44
C GLY A 238 25.92 -14.76 -1.26
N ALA A 239 24.94 -15.29 -1.99
CA ALA A 239 23.97 -14.48 -2.72
C ALA A 239 22.96 -13.81 -1.78
N LEU A 240 22.51 -14.48 -0.71
CA LEU A 240 21.64 -13.87 0.31
C LEU A 240 22.31 -12.66 0.98
N ARG A 241 23.59 -12.79 1.34
CA ARG A 241 24.38 -11.67 1.87
C ARG A 241 24.49 -10.52 0.85
N THR A 242 24.75 -10.84 -0.41
CA THR A 242 24.83 -9.84 -1.48
C THR A 242 23.50 -9.13 -1.70
N LEU A 243 22.39 -9.88 -1.67
CA LEU A 243 21.03 -9.36 -1.81
C LEU A 243 20.65 -8.44 -0.63
N ALA A 244 20.92 -8.86 0.61
CA ALA A 244 20.69 -8.07 1.80
C ALA A 244 21.52 -6.77 1.80
N ALA A 245 22.80 -6.84 1.40
CA ALA A 245 23.64 -5.66 1.28
C ALA A 245 23.11 -4.68 0.22
N LEU A 246 22.63 -5.20 -0.92
CA LEU A 246 22.02 -4.38 -1.97
C LEU A 246 20.72 -3.72 -1.50
N LEU A 247 19.85 -4.45 -0.80
CA LEU A 247 18.61 -3.95 -0.20
C LEU A 247 18.91 -2.83 0.83
N ALA A 248 19.88 -3.05 1.72
CA ALA A 248 20.33 -2.06 2.70
C ALA A 248 20.91 -0.80 2.02
N LYS A 249 21.65 -0.96 0.92
CA LYS A 249 22.16 0.19 0.13
C LYS A 249 21.04 0.99 -0.54
N ILE A 250 20.04 0.30 -1.09
CA ILE A 250 18.85 0.96 -1.68
C ILE A 250 18.08 1.73 -0.61
N GLY A 251 17.82 1.09 0.54
CA GLY A 251 17.01 1.74 1.57
C GLY A 251 17.75 2.89 2.27
N SER A 252 19.07 2.81 2.44
CA SER A 252 19.87 3.92 3.01
C SER A 252 19.90 5.14 2.07
N THR A 253 20.13 4.93 0.78
CA THR A 253 20.06 6.01 -0.22
C THR A 253 18.66 6.59 -0.38
N PHE A 254 17.62 5.75 -0.33
CA PHE A 254 16.22 6.19 -0.32
C PHE A 254 15.91 7.03 0.92
N ALA A 255 16.34 6.59 2.10
CA ALA A 255 16.17 7.29 3.37
C ALA A 255 16.88 8.65 3.39
N ALA A 256 18.03 8.75 2.72
CA ALA A 256 18.73 10.00 2.48
C ALA A 256 18.06 10.92 1.43
N GLY A 257 16.93 10.50 0.83
CA GLY A 257 16.19 11.28 -0.16
C GLY A 257 16.76 11.24 -1.58
N ARG A 258 17.74 10.37 -1.86
CA ARG A 258 18.45 10.26 -3.15
C ARG A 258 17.74 9.30 -4.11
N VAL A 259 16.56 9.70 -4.56
CA VAL A 259 15.64 8.84 -5.34
C VAL A 259 16.10 8.59 -6.78
N THR A 260 16.81 9.56 -7.37
CA THR A 260 17.36 9.43 -8.72
C THR A 260 18.66 8.62 -8.74
N THR A 261 19.23 8.31 -7.57
CA THR A 261 20.54 7.66 -7.42
C THR A 261 20.51 6.62 -6.30
N LEU A 262 19.48 5.77 -6.30
CA LEU A 262 19.32 4.68 -5.32
C LEU A 262 20.48 3.67 -5.33
N LEU A 263 21.13 3.51 -6.48
CA LEU A 263 22.32 2.72 -6.66
C LEU A 263 23.29 3.52 -7.55
N PRO A 264 24.60 3.37 -7.36
CA PRO A 264 25.59 3.97 -8.24
C PRO A 264 25.41 3.46 -9.67
N GLU A 265 25.56 4.32 -10.66
CA GLU A 265 25.42 3.97 -12.08
C GLU A 265 26.38 2.85 -12.49
N GLN A 266 27.57 2.81 -11.91
CA GLN A 266 28.56 1.75 -12.12
C GLN A 266 28.00 0.36 -11.80
N SER A 267 27.18 0.24 -10.75
CA SER A 267 26.55 -1.02 -10.34
C SER A 267 25.36 -1.43 -11.22
N LEU A 268 24.90 -0.53 -12.12
CA LEU A 268 23.78 -0.73 -13.02
C LEU A 268 24.21 -0.94 -14.49
N ARG A 269 25.50 -0.78 -14.80
CA ARG A 269 26.03 -1.04 -16.15
C ARG A 269 25.74 -2.49 -16.57
N GLY A 270 25.26 -2.66 -17.79
CA GLY A 270 24.91 -3.98 -18.35
C GLY A 270 23.56 -4.54 -17.89
N THR A 271 22.76 -3.81 -17.08
CA THR A 271 21.42 -4.25 -16.71
C THR A 271 20.38 -3.77 -17.72
N THR A 272 19.52 -4.68 -18.18
CA THR A 272 18.40 -4.35 -19.07
C THR A 272 17.21 -3.84 -18.25
N PRO A 273 16.61 -2.69 -18.61
CA PRO A 273 15.50 -2.12 -17.84
C PRO A 273 14.27 -3.04 -17.89
N VAL A 274 13.67 -3.30 -16.73
CA VAL A 274 12.45 -4.10 -16.63
C VAL A 274 11.26 -3.31 -17.15
N THR A 275 10.57 -3.84 -18.17
CA THR A 275 9.34 -3.24 -18.68
C THR A 275 8.19 -3.49 -17.73
N ASN A 276 7.67 -2.44 -17.09
CA ASN A 276 6.50 -2.54 -16.23
C ASN A 276 5.21 -2.67 -17.07
N ARG A 277 4.73 -3.91 -17.28
CA ARG A 277 3.44 -4.20 -17.95
C ARG A 277 2.24 -4.21 -17.01
N GLU A 278 2.42 -3.90 -15.72
CA GLU A 278 1.35 -3.98 -14.71
C GLU A 278 0.20 -2.99 -14.99
N GLY A 279 0.52 -1.82 -15.55
CA GLY A 279 -0.48 -0.85 -15.99
C GLY A 279 -1.29 -1.34 -17.20
N LEU A 280 -0.63 -1.99 -18.17
CA LEU A 280 -1.30 -2.58 -19.33
C LEU A 280 -2.25 -3.70 -18.90
N ARG A 281 -1.82 -4.53 -17.94
CA ARG A 281 -2.65 -5.60 -17.37
C ARG A 281 -3.89 -5.04 -16.65
N LEU A 282 -3.75 -3.95 -15.90
CA LEU A 282 -4.88 -3.30 -15.22
C LEU A 282 -5.86 -2.71 -16.24
N VAL A 283 -5.35 -2.04 -17.27
CA VAL A 283 -6.17 -1.51 -18.37
C VAL A 283 -6.91 -2.64 -19.08
N ALA A 284 -6.23 -3.76 -19.36
CA ALA A 284 -6.87 -4.93 -19.97
C ALA A 284 -8.03 -5.42 -19.10
N VAL A 285 -7.84 -5.61 -17.78
CA VAL A 285 -8.92 -6.05 -16.89
C VAL A 285 -10.10 -5.08 -16.87
N VAL A 286 -9.83 -3.76 -16.78
CA VAL A 286 -10.89 -2.74 -16.79
C VAL A 286 -11.65 -2.73 -18.12
N VAL A 287 -10.93 -2.82 -19.25
CA VAL A 287 -11.52 -2.85 -20.59
C VAL A 287 -12.34 -4.12 -20.78
N THR A 288 -11.88 -5.28 -20.29
CA THR A 288 -12.64 -6.53 -20.36
C THR A 288 -13.92 -6.46 -19.50
N ALA A 289 -13.84 -5.90 -18.29
CA ALA A 289 -15.02 -5.73 -17.43
C ALA A 289 -16.04 -4.73 -18.02
N ALA A 290 -15.56 -3.59 -18.54
CA ALA A 290 -16.40 -2.61 -19.21
C ALA A 290 -17.01 -3.17 -20.50
N GLY A 291 -16.23 -3.93 -21.27
CA GLY A 291 -16.71 -4.62 -22.48
C GLY A 291 -17.81 -5.63 -22.18
N ALA A 292 -17.68 -6.40 -21.09
CA ALA A 292 -18.71 -7.34 -20.65
C ALA A 292 -20.02 -6.64 -20.24
N LEU A 293 -19.94 -5.48 -19.58
CA LEU A 293 -21.10 -4.65 -19.26
C LEU A 293 -21.79 -4.13 -20.54
N CYS A 294 -21.02 -3.57 -21.47
CA CYS A 294 -21.57 -3.09 -22.74
C CYS A 294 -22.23 -4.21 -23.55
N LEU A 295 -21.62 -5.41 -23.59
CA LEU A 295 -22.21 -6.57 -24.25
C LEU A 295 -23.52 -7.00 -23.58
N GLY A 296 -23.59 -6.98 -22.24
CA GLY A 296 -24.79 -7.37 -21.52
C GLY A 296 -25.98 -6.45 -21.80
N VAL A 297 -25.73 -5.14 -21.88
CA VAL A 297 -26.74 -4.15 -22.28
C VAL A 297 -27.19 -4.35 -23.73
N LEU A 298 -26.25 -4.60 -24.65
CA LEU A 298 -26.55 -4.84 -26.07
C LEU A 298 -27.37 -6.13 -26.30
N LEU A 299 -27.15 -7.15 -25.47
CA LEU A 299 -27.88 -8.41 -25.52
C LEU A 299 -29.22 -8.38 -24.79
N GLY A 300 -29.58 -7.24 -24.18
CA GLY A 300 -30.86 -7.08 -23.47
C GLY A 300 -30.98 -7.99 -22.24
N LEU A 301 -29.87 -8.25 -21.55
CA LEU A 301 -29.88 -9.11 -20.37
C LEU A 301 -30.76 -8.51 -19.24
N PRO A 302 -31.40 -9.35 -18.41
CA PRO A 302 -32.21 -8.88 -17.30
C PRO A 302 -31.37 -8.12 -16.27
N ALA A 303 -31.91 -7.02 -15.76
CA ALA A 303 -31.26 -6.19 -14.75
C ALA A 303 -30.77 -7.03 -13.56
N GLY A 304 -29.46 -7.08 -13.36
CA GLY A 304 -28.79 -7.86 -12.31
C GLY A 304 -27.89 -8.98 -12.84
N VAL A 305 -28.18 -9.55 -14.02
CA VAL A 305 -27.31 -10.55 -14.67
C VAL A 305 -26.03 -9.88 -15.20
N ASP A 306 -26.15 -8.65 -15.68
CA ASP A 306 -25.06 -7.82 -16.24
C ASP A 306 -23.98 -7.55 -15.19
N VAL A 307 -24.37 -7.33 -13.94
CA VAL A 307 -23.45 -7.09 -12.82
C VAL A 307 -22.69 -8.36 -12.46
N VAL A 308 -23.37 -9.52 -12.47
CA VAL A 308 -22.75 -10.83 -12.23
C VAL A 308 -21.79 -11.18 -13.37
N LEU A 309 -22.17 -10.90 -14.61
CA LEU A 309 -21.35 -11.13 -15.80
C LEU A 309 -20.09 -10.23 -15.80
N ALA A 310 -20.24 -8.96 -15.44
CA ALA A 310 -19.12 -8.04 -15.30
C ALA A 310 -18.17 -8.45 -14.18
N GLY A 311 -18.73 -8.87 -13.03
CA GLY A 311 -17.95 -9.38 -11.90
C GLY A 311 -17.16 -10.63 -12.26
N THR A 312 -17.80 -11.61 -12.92
CA THR A 312 -17.14 -12.84 -13.37
C THR A 312 -16.09 -12.58 -14.45
N ALA A 313 -16.36 -11.70 -15.41
CA ALA A 313 -15.39 -11.28 -16.41
C ALA A 313 -14.18 -10.56 -15.78
N ALA A 314 -14.39 -9.69 -14.79
CA ALA A 314 -13.32 -9.03 -14.06
C ALA A 314 -12.47 -10.02 -13.24
N VAL A 315 -13.09 -11.02 -12.62
CA VAL A 315 -12.40 -12.10 -11.91
C VAL A 315 -11.54 -12.93 -12.86
N LEU A 316 -12.12 -13.40 -13.97
CA LEU A 316 -11.41 -14.18 -15.00
C LEU A 316 -10.25 -13.39 -15.61
N ALA A 317 -10.47 -12.14 -15.99
CA ALA A 317 -9.41 -11.28 -16.49
C ALA A 317 -8.32 -11.05 -15.45
N SER A 318 -8.67 -10.93 -14.17
CA SER A 318 -7.70 -10.82 -13.07
C SER A 318 -6.89 -12.11 -12.86
N VAL A 319 -7.53 -13.28 -12.97
CA VAL A 319 -6.88 -14.60 -12.93
C VAL A 319 -5.88 -14.75 -14.07
N VAL A 320 -6.25 -14.37 -15.28
CA VAL A 320 -5.36 -14.45 -16.45
C VAL A 320 -4.22 -13.43 -16.36
N ALA A 321 -4.48 -12.20 -15.92
CA ALA A 321 -3.49 -11.14 -15.91
C ALA A 321 -2.49 -11.23 -14.72
N TYR A 322 -2.95 -11.72 -13.57
CA TYR A 322 -2.17 -11.73 -12.32
C TYR A 322 -1.89 -13.13 -11.76
N GLY A 323 -2.50 -14.16 -12.33
CA GLY A 323 -2.46 -15.52 -11.79
C GLY A 323 -3.53 -15.76 -10.71
N PRO A 324 -3.92 -17.01 -10.47
CA PRO A 324 -5.09 -17.37 -9.64
C PRO A 324 -4.97 -16.91 -8.18
N ARG A 325 -3.75 -16.86 -7.61
CA ARG A 325 -3.52 -16.45 -6.22
C ARG A 325 -3.55 -14.93 -6.01
N ALA A 326 -3.09 -14.14 -6.98
CA ALA A 326 -3.10 -12.68 -6.89
C ALA A 326 -4.45 -12.08 -7.32
N ALA A 327 -5.23 -12.83 -8.11
CA ALA A 327 -6.54 -12.41 -8.57
C ALA A 327 -7.51 -12.16 -7.42
N VAL A 328 -7.63 -13.07 -6.45
CA VAL A 328 -8.58 -12.96 -5.32
C VAL A 328 -8.39 -11.66 -4.53
N ALA A 329 -7.13 -11.29 -4.25
CA ALA A 329 -6.79 -10.06 -3.53
C ALA A 329 -7.00 -8.79 -4.38
N LYS A 330 -6.91 -8.89 -5.71
CA LYS A 330 -7.10 -7.78 -6.65
C LYS A 330 -8.57 -7.55 -7.03
N THR A 331 -9.37 -8.60 -7.07
CA THR A 331 -10.81 -8.52 -7.38
C THR A 331 -11.58 -7.69 -6.37
N SER A 332 -11.20 -7.70 -5.08
CA SER A 332 -11.82 -6.83 -4.07
C SER A 332 -11.51 -5.35 -4.34
N GLU A 333 -10.31 -5.03 -4.80
CA GLU A 333 -9.92 -3.66 -5.17
C GLU A 333 -10.64 -3.21 -6.45
N ILE A 334 -10.78 -4.08 -7.45
CA ILE A 334 -11.44 -3.77 -8.74
C ILE A 334 -12.97 -3.66 -8.59
N MET A 335 -13.59 -4.56 -7.82
CA MET A 335 -15.02 -4.48 -7.47
C MET A 335 -15.37 -3.18 -6.73
N SER A 336 -14.45 -2.66 -5.91
CA SER A 336 -14.65 -1.38 -5.23
C SER A 336 -14.62 -0.18 -6.18
N ILE A 337 -13.95 -0.31 -7.33
CA ILE A 337 -13.88 0.75 -8.36
C ILE A 337 -15.10 0.69 -9.28
N LEU A 338 -15.60 -0.50 -9.61
CA LEU A 338 -16.80 -0.68 -10.45
C LEU A 338 -18.11 -0.36 -9.72
N ARG A 339 -18.11 -0.28 -8.39
CA ARG A 339 -19.25 0.14 -7.57
C ARG A 339 -19.37 1.67 -7.39
N GLN A 340 -18.36 2.44 -7.79
CA GLN A 340 -18.38 3.91 -7.81
C GLN A 340 -18.91 4.41 -9.15
#